data_AF-A0A1H0MZE7-F1
#
_entry.id   AF-A0A1H0MZE7-F1
#
_cell.length_a   1.000
_cell.length_b   1.000
_cell.length_c   1.000
_cell.angle_alpha   90.00
_cell.angle_beta   90.00
_cell.angle_gamma   90.00
#
_symmetry.space_group_name_H-M   'P 1'
#
loop_
_entity.id
_entity.type
_entity.pdbx_description
1 polymer ?
#
loop_
_entity_poly.entity_id
_entity_poly.type
_entity_poly.pdbx_seq_one_letter_code
_entity_poly.pdbx_strand_id
1 'polypeptide(L)'
;MDQLTLKSGKQKYDQNGYAECVQESEVDPSLVDESKAVDLILNSGSVSVHHPNIIHGSKANHSPLRRCGLTIRYIPTSTRIITEKQWPCAFLLRGEAVPGLNEYLPKPKYSADRHMMFRGCES
;
A
#
# COMPACT_ATOMS: atom_id res chain seq x y z
N MET A 1 -0.53 10.78 -8.65
CA MET A 1 -0.34 9.34 -8.37
C MET A 1 -1.24 8.69 -9.36
N ASP A 2 -0.75 8.02 -10.38
CA ASP A 2 -1.61 7.81 -11.54
C ASP A 2 -2.20 6.41 -11.38
N GLN A 3 -3.52 6.30 -11.23
CA GLN A 3 -4.26 5.04 -11.15
C GLN A 3 -4.68 4.64 -12.56
N LEU A 4 -4.26 3.48 -13.02
CA LEU A 4 -4.73 2.88 -14.25
C LEU A 4 -5.84 1.88 -13.91
N THR A 5 -7.06 2.19 -14.34
CA THR A 5 -8.14 1.20 -14.31
C THR A 5 -8.13 0.50 -15.67
N LEU A 6 -7.88 -0.81 -15.71
CA LEU A 6 -8.47 -1.78 -16.66
C LEU A 6 -8.04 -3.24 -16.34
N LYS A 7 -8.78 -4.18 -16.95
CA LYS A 7 -9.11 -5.56 -16.54
C LYS A 7 -7.94 -6.49 -16.15
N SER A 8 -8.27 -7.42 -15.27
CA SER A 8 -7.45 -8.54 -14.79
C SER A 8 -6.77 -9.32 -15.93
N GLY A 9 -5.47 -9.07 -16.11
CA GLY A 9 -4.56 -9.87 -16.93
C GLY A 9 -3.34 -10.30 -16.10
N LYS A 10 -2.63 -11.36 -16.53
CA LYS A 10 -1.41 -11.83 -15.86
C LYS A 10 -0.37 -10.70 -15.84
N GLN A 11 0.04 -10.29 -14.65
CA GLN A 11 1.07 -9.26 -14.45
C GLN A 11 2.44 -9.87 -14.70
N LYS A 12 3.19 -9.31 -15.67
CA LYS A 12 4.63 -9.55 -15.84
C LYS A 12 5.34 -8.27 -15.44
N TYR A 13 6.40 -8.42 -14.64
CA TYR A 13 7.20 -7.33 -14.11
C TYR A 13 8.62 -7.45 -14.63
N ASP A 14 9.15 -6.38 -15.19
CA ASP A 14 10.57 -6.26 -15.56
C ASP A 14 11.30 -5.34 -14.57
N GLN A 15 12.62 -5.51 -14.43
CA GLN A 15 13.44 -4.61 -13.64
C GLN A 15 13.53 -3.24 -14.33
N ASN A 16 13.26 -2.17 -13.59
CA ASN A 16 13.23 -0.85 -14.21
C ASN A 16 14.64 -0.33 -14.52
N GLY A 17 14.91 -0.06 -15.79
CA GLY A 17 16.14 0.58 -16.28
C GLY A 17 16.02 2.09 -16.50
N TYR A 18 14.83 2.66 -16.29
CA TYR A 18 14.51 4.05 -16.63
C TYR A 18 14.39 4.95 -15.40
N ALA A 19 14.89 6.19 -15.52
CA ALA A 19 14.93 7.19 -14.45
C ALA A 19 13.56 7.84 -14.14
N GLU A 20 12.47 7.39 -14.78
CA GLU A 20 11.17 8.06 -14.77
C GLU A 20 10.15 7.46 -13.79
N CYS A 21 10.43 6.28 -13.23
CA CYS A 21 9.56 5.61 -12.25
C CYS A 21 10.29 5.38 -10.93
N VAL A 22 9.58 5.65 -9.82
CA VAL A 22 10.13 5.50 -8.46
C VAL A 22 9.99 4.06 -7.93
N GLN A 23 9.24 3.20 -8.63
CA GLN A 23 9.08 1.79 -8.26
C GLN A 23 10.17 0.93 -8.90
N GLU A 24 10.62 -0.09 -8.16
CA GLU A 24 11.66 -1.04 -8.61
C GLU A 24 11.21 -1.94 -9.76
N SER A 25 9.91 -2.04 -9.99
CA SER A 25 9.29 -2.89 -11.01
C SER A 25 8.28 -2.09 -11.83
N GLU A 26 8.18 -2.40 -13.11
CA GLU A 26 7.21 -1.80 -14.02
C GLU A 26 6.36 -2.89 -14.69
N VAL A 27 5.14 -2.54 -15.08
CA VAL A 27 4.29 -3.42 -15.89
C VAL A 27 4.73 -3.28 -17.34
N ASP A 28 4.81 -4.40 -18.07
CA ASP A 28 5.07 -4.39 -19.52
C ASP A 28 4.15 -3.36 -20.23
N PRO A 29 4.72 -2.29 -20.84
CA PRO A 29 3.95 -1.22 -21.46
C PRO A 29 3.01 -1.70 -22.56
N SER A 30 3.29 -2.85 -23.20
CA SER A 30 2.41 -3.44 -24.22
C SER A 30 1.11 -4.00 -23.65
N LEU A 31 1.04 -4.21 -22.33
CA LEU A 31 -0.13 -4.74 -21.63
C LEU A 31 -1.02 -3.64 -21.03
N VAL A 32 -0.62 -2.38 -21.12
CA VAL A 32 -1.32 -1.24 -20.53
C VAL A 32 -1.57 -0.14 -21.55
N ASP A 33 -2.76 0.45 -21.51
CA ASP A 33 -3.09 1.62 -22.30
C ASP A 33 -2.99 2.85 -21.39
N GLU A 34 -1.83 3.50 -21.39
CA GLU A 34 -1.55 4.66 -20.53
C GLU A 34 -2.47 5.85 -20.80
N SER A 35 -3.09 5.95 -21.99
CA SER A 35 -4.03 7.03 -22.28
C SER A 35 -5.30 6.95 -21.44
N LYS A 36 -5.52 5.82 -20.74
CA LYS A 36 -6.63 5.58 -19.81
C LYS A 36 -6.23 5.76 -18.35
N ALA A 37 -4.99 6.15 -18.07
CA ALA A 37 -4.55 6.48 -16.73
C ALA A 37 -5.31 7.69 -16.18
N VAL A 38 -5.60 7.68 -14.88
CA VAL A 38 -6.16 8.82 -14.17
C VAL A 38 -5.24 9.29 -13.07
N ASP A 39 -4.91 10.57 -13.06
CA ASP A 39 -4.10 11.16 -12.00
C ASP A 39 -4.90 11.27 -10.69
N LEU A 40 -4.50 10.48 -9.71
CA LEU A 40 -4.93 10.61 -8.33
C LEU A 40 -4.07 11.67 -7.64
N ILE A 41 -4.60 12.89 -7.58
CA ILE A 41 -4.01 14.03 -6.86
C ILE A 41 -4.70 14.15 -5.51
N LEU A 42 -3.91 14.16 -4.43
CA LEU A 42 -4.39 14.17 -3.05
C LEU A 42 -3.80 15.33 -2.26
N ASN A 43 -4.63 15.93 -1.41
CA ASN A 43 -4.16 16.87 -0.39
C ASN A 43 -3.53 16.10 0.78
N SER A 44 -2.67 16.78 1.57
CA SER A 44 -2.14 16.23 2.81
C SER A 44 -3.25 15.71 3.73
N GLY A 45 -3.12 14.46 4.19
CA GLY A 45 -4.12 13.80 5.03
C GLY A 45 -5.29 13.16 4.28
N SER A 46 -5.39 13.33 2.96
CA SER A 46 -6.39 12.62 2.15
C SER A 46 -6.01 11.15 1.95
N VAL A 47 -7.01 10.32 1.65
CA VAL A 47 -6.85 8.88 1.49
C VAL A 47 -7.40 8.44 0.14
N SER A 48 -6.73 7.48 -0.47
CA SER A 48 -7.27 6.69 -1.57
C SER A 48 -7.29 5.22 -1.19
N VAL A 49 -8.40 4.55 -1.52
CA VAL A 49 -8.62 3.13 -1.28
C VAL A 49 -8.77 2.46 -2.63
N HIS A 50 -7.98 1.42 -2.86
CA HIS A 50 -8.02 0.66 -4.10
C HIS A 50 -7.81 -0.83 -3.82
N HIS A 51 -8.29 -1.66 -4.74
CA HIS A 51 -8.05 -3.09 -4.72
C HIS A 51 -6.55 -3.38 -4.97
N PRO A 52 -5.91 -4.35 -4.29
CA PRO A 52 -4.46 -4.59 -4.42
C PRO A 52 -3.99 -4.92 -5.85
N ASN A 53 -4.91 -5.43 -6.69
CA ASN A 53 -4.61 -5.79 -8.08
C ASN A 53 -4.84 -4.66 -9.09
N ILE A 54 -5.17 -3.44 -8.65
CA ILE A 54 -5.25 -2.30 -9.57
C ILE A 54 -3.85 -2.01 -10.13
N ILE A 55 -3.76 -1.72 -11.42
CA ILE A 55 -2.50 -1.26 -12.01
C ILE A 55 -2.30 0.19 -11.55
N HIS A 56 -1.17 0.46 -10.91
CA HIS A 56 -0.85 1.77 -10.40
C HIS A 56 0.65 1.99 -10.45
N GLY A 57 1.05 3.23 -10.71
CA GLY A 57 2.45 3.63 -10.80
C GLY A 57 2.65 5.02 -10.26
N SER A 58 3.91 5.45 -10.22
CA SER A 58 4.22 6.84 -9.89
C SER A 58 5.39 7.35 -10.69
N LYS A 59 5.17 8.47 -11.37
CA LYS A 59 6.21 9.22 -12.05
C LYS A 59 7.24 9.78 -11.07
N ALA A 60 8.42 10.06 -11.61
CA ALA A 60 9.52 10.73 -10.94
C ALA A 60 9.05 12.04 -10.29
N ASN A 61 9.63 12.33 -9.13
CA ASN A 61 9.36 13.57 -8.43
C ASN A 61 10.38 14.63 -8.84
N HIS A 62 9.95 15.63 -9.60
CA HIS A 62 10.80 16.75 -10.03
C HIS A 62 10.77 17.96 -9.07
N SER A 63 10.01 17.87 -7.97
CA SER A 63 9.94 18.92 -6.95
C SER A 63 11.12 18.83 -5.97
N PRO A 64 11.58 19.96 -5.39
CA PRO A 64 12.54 19.94 -4.28
C PRO A 64 11.94 19.38 -2.98
N LEU A 65 10.61 19.16 -2.92
CA LEU A 65 9.94 18.63 -1.74
C LEU A 65 9.74 17.12 -1.85
N ARG A 66 9.93 16.42 -0.74
CA ARG A 66 9.67 14.97 -0.64
C ARG A 66 8.17 14.68 -0.69
N ARG A 67 7.78 13.74 -1.54
CA ARG A 67 6.43 13.13 -1.55
C ARG A 67 6.40 11.95 -0.57
N CYS A 68 5.61 12.05 0.50
CA CYS A 68 5.45 11.01 1.52
C CYS A 68 4.04 10.39 1.45
N GLY A 69 3.96 9.06 1.41
CA GLY A 69 2.71 8.32 1.56
C GLY A 69 2.85 7.19 2.58
N LEU A 70 1.74 6.84 3.24
CA LEU A 70 1.61 5.66 4.09
C LEU A 70 0.66 4.67 3.42
N THR A 71 1.11 3.43 3.23
CA THR A 71 0.25 2.35 2.71
C THR A 71 -0.22 1.49 3.86
N ILE A 72 -1.53 1.30 3.99
CA ILE A 72 -2.16 0.36 4.92
C ILE A 72 -2.95 -0.64 4.09
N ARG A 73 -2.74 -1.94 4.35
CA ARG A 73 -3.46 -3.03 3.68
C ARG A 73 -4.44 -3.66 4.66
N TYR A 74 -5.69 -3.77 4.23
CA TYR A 74 -6.74 -4.44 4.98
C TYR A 74 -7.08 -5.77 4.31
N ILE A 75 -7.24 -6.82 5.12
CA ILE A 75 -7.79 -8.10 4.70
C ILE A 75 -8.93 -8.48 5.65
N PRO A 76 -9.99 -9.17 5.19
CA PRO A 76 -10.96 -9.76 6.10
C PRO A 76 -10.29 -10.87 6.93
N THR A 77 -10.87 -11.20 8.09
CA THR A 77 -10.34 -12.24 8.97
C THR A 77 -10.42 -13.65 8.37
N SER A 78 -11.12 -13.81 7.25
CA SER A 78 -11.20 -15.03 6.43
C SER A 78 -10.04 -15.20 5.44
N THR A 79 -9.16 -14.21 5.28
CA THR A 79 -7.99 -14.30 4.39
C THR A 79 -6.79 -14.84 5.14
N ARG A 80 -6.15 -15.89 4.62
CA ARG A 80 -4.90 -16.43 5.18
C ARG A 80 -3.69 -15.63 4.71
N ILE A 81 -2.81 -15.27 5.64
CA ILE A 81 -1.51 -14.67 5.34
C ILE A 81 -0.52 -15.81 5.07
N ILE A 82 0.09 -15.81 3.88
CA ILE A 82 1.05 -16.83 3.46
C ILE A 82 2.46 -16.26 3.57
N THR A 83 3.20 -16.72 4.58
CA THR A 83 4.57 -16.30 4.88
C THR A 83 5.24 -17.35 5.76
N GLU A 84 6.57 -17.44 5.71
CA GLU A 84 7.34 -18.38 6.54
C GLU A 84 7.42 -17.94 8.01
N LYS A 85 7.24 -16.64 8.29
CA LYS A 85 7.36 -16.04 9.63
C LYS A 85 6.17 -15.15 9.93
N GLN A 86 5.90 -14.92 11.20
CA GLN A 86 4.85 -13.98 11.63
C GLN A 86 4.93 -12.65 10.88
N TRP A 87 3.83 -12.26 10.23
CA TRP A 87 3.80 -11.00 9.48
C TRP A 87 3.89 -9.81 10.45
N PRO A 88 4.83 -8.88 10.26
CA PRO A 88 5.22 -7.89 11.27
C PRO A 88 4.14 -6.83 11.57
N CYS A 89 3.09 -6.76 10.77
CA CYS A 89 1.98 -5.82 10.97
C CYS A 89 0.59 -6.49 10.87
N ALA A 90 0.48 -7.78 11.18
CA ALA A 90 -0.81 -8.47 11.26
C ALA A 90 -1.55 -8.09 12.56
N PHE A 91 -2.30 -6.99 12.55
CA PHE A 91 -3.10 -6.55 13.68
C PHE A 91 -4.59 -6.81 13.47
N LEU A 92 -5.29 -7.31 14.50
CA LEU A 92 -6.75 -7.39 14.50
C LEU A 92 -7.33 -6.00 14.86
N LEU A 93 -7.84 -5.30 13.85
CA LEU A 93 -8.37 -3.95 14.02
C LEU A 93 -9.86 -3.93 14.35
N ARG A 94 -10.65 -4.82 13.76
CA ARG A 94 -12.11 -4.92 13.90
C ARG A 94 -12.58 -6.37 13.76
N GLY A 95 -13.69 -6.69 14.41
CA GLY A 95 -14.32 -8.02 14.34
C GLY A 95 -13.60 -9.08 15.18
N GLU A 96 -13.82 -10.34 14.82
CA GLU A 96 -13.29 -11.51 15.52
C GLU A 96 -12.34 -12.29 14.63
N ALA A 97 -11.28 -12.84 15.25
CA ALA A 97 -10.34 -13.72 14.58
C ALA A 97 -11.00 -15.06 14.22
N VAL A 98 -10.65 -15.62 13.06
CA VAL A 98 -11.02 -17.00 12.71
C VAL A 98 -10.01 -17.95 13.37
N PRO A 99 -10.44 -18.86 14.27
CA PRO A 99 -9.53 -19.77 14.96
C PRO A 99 -8.66 -20.57 13.99
N GLY A 100 -7.35 -20.60 14.23
CA GLY A 100 -6.38 -21.36 13.43
C GLY A 100 -6.08 -20.80 12.03
N LEU A 101 -6.63 -19.64 11.64
CA LEU A 101 -6.35 -19.05 10.33
C LEU A 101 -5.09 -18.18 10.32
N ASN A 102 -5.02 -17.18 11.21
CA ASN A 102 -3.88 -16.29 11.36
C ASN A 102 -3.61 -16.03 12.84
N GLU A 103 -2.36 -15.75 13.16
CA GLU A 103 -1.97 -15.16 14.44
C GLU A 103 -1.89 -13.64 14.31
N TYR A 104 -2.45 -12.92 15.27
CA TYR A 104 -2.45 -11.45 15.29
C TYR A 104 -1.53 -10.93 16.39
N LEU A 105 -0.78 -9.88 16.06
CA LEU A 105 0.08 -9.17 16.99
C LEU A 105 -0.76 -8.37 18.01
N PRO A 106 -0.23 -8.14 19.22
CA PRO A 106 -0.85 -7.24 20.18
C PRO A 106 -0.95 -5.83 19.60
N LYS A 107 -1.96 -5.06 20.01
CA LYS A 107 -2.09 -3.66 19.62
C LYS A 107 -0.83 -2.88 20.05
N PRO A 108 -0.22 -2.09 19.16
CA PRO A 108 0.92 -1.26 19.52
C PRO A 108 0.57 -0.32 20.67
N LYS A 109 1.51 -0.15 21.61
CA LYS A 109 1.39 0.81 22.70
C LYS A 109 2.15 2.08 22.36
N TYR A 110 1.59 3.22 22.72
CA TYR A 110 2.29 4.50 22.63
C TYR A 110 3.49 4.54 23.59
N SER A 111 4.54 5.27 23.22
CA SER A 111 5.76 5.45 24.00
C SER A 111 6.31 6.83 23.65
N ALA A 112 6.34 7.72 24.64
CA ALA A 112 6.69 9.13 24.42
C ALA A 112 8.17 9.32 24.06
N ASP A 113 9.03 8.37 24.42
CA ASP A 113 10.46 8.34 24.06
C ASP A 113 10.71 7.90 22.61
N ARG A 114 9.76 7.23 21.95
CA ARG A 114 9.94 6.66 20.60
C ARG A 114 8.97 7.17 19.54
N HIS A 115 7.79 7.61 19.94
CA HIS A 115 6.70 7.92 19.03
C HIS A 115 6.34 9.40 19.05
N MET A 116 6.03 9.95 17.88
CA MET A 116 5.47 11.30 17.77
C MET A 116 4.12 11.35 18.49
N MET A 117 3.91 12.40 19.28
CA MET A 117 2.64 12.66 19.96
C MET A 117 1.51 12.84 18.94
N PHE A 118 0.34 12.27 19.24
CA PHE A 118 -0.87 12.41 18.42
C PHE A 118 -2.09 12.54 19.33
N ARG A 119 -3.16 13.18 18.83
CA ARG A 119 -4.41 13.31 19.60
C ARG A 119 -4.96 11.92 19.95
N GLY A 120 -5.10 11.62 21.24
CA GLY A 120 -5.56 10.32 21.73
C GLY A 120 -4.43 9.37 22.13
N CYS A 121 -3.19 9.84 22.26
CA CYS A 121 -2.07 9.06 22.78
C CYS A 121 -1.92 9.13 24.32
N GLU A 122 -2.80 9.88 24.99
CA GLU A 122 -2.74 10.18 26.43
C GLU A 122 -3.31 9.04 27.32
N SER A 123 -3.81 7.96 26.72
CA SER A 123 -4.53 6.86 27.39
C SER A 123 -3.65 5.67 27.79
#